data_AF-A0A9E0LIC3-F1
#
_entry.id   AF-A0A9E0LIC3-F1
#
_cell.length_a   1.000
_cell.length_b   1.000
_cell.length_c   1.000
_cell.angle_alpha   90.00
_cell.angle_beta   90.00
_cell.angle_gamma   90.00
#
_symmetry.space_group_name_H-M   'P 1'
#
loop_
_entity.id
_entity.type
_entity.pdbx_description
1 polymer ?
#
loop_
_entity_poly.entity_id
_entity_poly.type
_entity_poly.pdbx_seq_one_letter_code
_entity_poly.pdbx_strand_id
1 'polypeptide(L)'
;MDHSSASCDCCDRKTMNAQIRETLIACENEVIDGARKVVKGASDPFSGVIKFLEGRPEGASLHGYLVNRVLMETFGSKDEIPGLIRAIASHVREVIRQSNVISIINEHPTAERWGSFIIKQKEKIRFEVGSEKGCLVLKNIAGLVGSEHGVECPLEKILVQNGKLVVTLNMGFLHPQKVLDL
;
A
#
# COMPACT_ATOMS: atom_id res chain seq x y z
N MET A 1 11.35 26.50 -56.11
CA MET A 1 12.49 25.85 -55.44
C MET A 1 12.41 26.24 -53.98
N ASP A 2 11.88 25.29 -53.20
CA ASP A 2 12.15 24.96 -51.81
C ASP A 2 12.20 26.08 -50.76
N HIS A 3 11.04 26.32 -50.14
CA HIS A 3 10.97 26.85 -48.79
C HIS A 3 11.39 25.75 -47.81
N SER A 4 12.64 25.80 -47.34
CA SER A 4 13.10 24.98 -46.22
C SER A 4 12.43 25.50 -44.94
N SER A 5 11.38 24.80 -44.50
CA SER A 5 10.83 24.94 -43.16
C SER A 5 11.85 24.43 -42.15
N ALA A 6 12.76 25.30 -41.72
CA ALA A 6 13.61 25.03 -40.58
C ALA A 6 12.69 24.78 -39.37
N SER A 7 12.63 23.53 -38.91
CA SER A 7 11.89 23.19 -37.70
C SER A 7 12.49 24.00 -36.55
N CYS A 8 11.63 24.71 -35.83
CA CYS A 8 12.03 25.47 -34.67
C CYS A 8 12.33 24.48 -33.54
N ASP A 9 13.57 24.50 -33.02
CA ASP A 9 14.04 23.67 -31.90
C ASP A 9 13.10 23.73 -30.67
N CYS A 10 12.39 24.84 -30.48
CA CYS A 10 11.39 25.02 -29.43
C CYS A 10 10.09 24.23 -29.71
N CYS A 11 9.68 24.11 -30.97
CA CYS A 11 8.53 23.31 -31.38
C CYS A 11 8.82 21.81 -31.28
N ASP A 12 10.03 21.38 -31.64
CA ASP A 12 10.45 19.99 -31.54
C ASP A 12 10.57 19.54 -30.07
N ARG A 13 11.11 20.40 -29.19
CA ARG A 13 11.12 20.15 -27.72
C ARG A 13 9.73 20.08 -27.10
N LYS A 14 8.79 20.92 -27.54
CA LYS A 14 7.40 20.86 -27.05
C LYS A 14 6.71 19.56 -27.46
N THR A 15 6.94 19.12 -28.70
CA THR A 15 6.42 17.84 -29.22
C THR A 15 7.02 16.66 -28.48
N MET A 16 8.33 16.66 -28.24
CA MET A 16 9.02 15.61 -27.48
C MET A 16 8.53 15.55 -26.03
N ASN A 17 8.34 16.69 -25.36
CA ASN A 17 7.79 16.75 -24.00
C ASN A 17 6.35 16.22 -23.93
N ALA A 18 5.53 16.47 -24.96
CA ALA A 18 4.18 15.93 -25.06
C ALA A 18 4.21 14.40 -25.22
N GLN A 19 5.07 13.89 -26.10
CA GLN A 19 5.24 12.43 -26.30
C GLN A 19 5.76 11.72 -25.04
N ILE A 20 6.73 12.32 -24.34
CA ILE A 20 7.22 11.79 -23.06
C ILE A 20 6.07 11.74 -22.05
N ARG A 21 5.29 12.81 -21.95
CA ARG A 21 4.14 12.87 -21.03
C ARG A 21 3.09 11.82 -21.36
N GLU A 22 2.75 11.65 -22.63
CA GLU A 22 1.81 10.61 -23.08
C GLU A 22 2.32 9.21 -22.75
N THR A 23 3.60 8.94 -22.96
CA THR A 23 4.23 7.66 -22.61
C THR A 23 4.17 7.40 -21.11
N LEU A 24 4.48 8.42 -20.28
CA LEU A 24 4.40 8.31 -18.82
C LEU A 24 2.96 8.03 -18.35
N ILE A 25 1.96 8.69 -18.93
CA ILE A 25 0.55 8.45 -18.63
C ILE A 25 0.14 7.01 -19.02
N ALA A 26 0.61 6.53 -20.18
CA ALA A 26 0.34 5.16 -20.60
C ALA A 26 0.93 4.14 -19.62
N CYS A 27 2.20 4.32 -19.21
CA CYS A 27 2.83 3.47 -18.20
C CYS A 27 2.11 3.53 -16.85
N GLU A 28 1.68 4.72 -16.40
CA GLU A 28 0.88 4.84 -15.17
C GLU A 28 -0.42 4.05 -15.27
N ASN A 29 -1.15 4.17 -16.39
CA ASN A 29 -2.41 3.48 -16.59
C ASN A 29 -2.22 1.96 -16.64
N GLU A 30 -1.12 1.47 -17.24
CA GLU A 30 -0.78 0.05 -17.21
C GLU A 30 -0.55 -0.47 -15.78
N VAL A 31 0.15 0.31 -14.95
CA VAL A 31 0.36 -0.05 -13.54
C VAL A 31 -0.97 -0.06 -12.79
N ILE A 32 -1.84 0.95 -13.00
CA ILE A 32 -3.15 1.04 -12.36
C ILE A 32 -4.05 -0.13 -12.79
N ASP A 33 -4.11 -0.44 -14.08
CA ASP A 33 -4.91 -1.54 -14.59
C ASP A 33 -4.41 -2.90 -14.11
N GLY A 34 -3.09 -3.09 -14.05
CA GLY A 34 -2.45 -4.27 -13.47
C GLY A 34 -2.81 -4.44 -12.00
N ALA A 35 -2.69 -3.36 -11.21
CA ALA A 35 -3.05 -3.36 -9.81
C ALA A 35 -4.54 -3.68 -9.60
N ARG A 36 -5.42 -3.06 -10.38
CA ARG A 36 -6.87 -3.29 -10.30
C ARG A 36 -7.23 -4.76 -10.59
N LYS A 37 -6.59 -5.38 -11.58
CA LYS A 37 -6.78 -6.81 -11.87
C LYS A 37 -6.33 -7.70 -10.71
N VAL A 38 -5.19 -7.40 -10.10
CA VAL A 38 -4.68 -8.16 -8.94
C VAL A 38 -5.62 -8.02 -7.75
N VAL A 39 -6.06 -6.81 -7.43
CA VAL A 39 -6.95 -6.58 -6.27
C VAL A 39 -8.33 -7.21 -6.50
N LYS A 40 -8.93 -7.05 -7.67
CA LYS A 40 -10.24 -7.65 -8.00
C LYS A 40 -10.19 -9.17 -8.15
N GLY A 41 -9.03 -9.74 -8.46
CA GLY A 41 -8.82 -11.18 -8.57
C GLY A 41 -8.55 -11.90 -7.24
N ALA A 42 -8.35 -11.16 -6.15
CA ALA A 42 -8.10 -11.73 -4.83
C ALA A 42 -9.40 -12.15 -4.13
N SER A 43 -9.28 -13.08 -3.18
CA SER A 43 -10.38 -13.52 -2.30
C SER A 43 -10.93 -12.41 -1.41
N ASP A 44 -10.09 -11.43 -1.10
CA ASP A 44 -10.42 -10.30 -0.25
C ASP A 44 -9.58 -9.07 -0.64
N PRO A 45 -10.10 -7.85 -0.40
CA PRO A 45 -9.42 -6.61 -0.75
C PRO A 45 -8.02 -6.45 -0.15
N PHE A 46 -7.83 -6.88 1.10
CA PHE A 46 -6.56 -6.68 1.82
C PHE A 46 -5.46 -7.53 1.20
N SER A 47 -5.71 -8.83 0.99
CA SER A 47 -4.82 -9.71 0.27
C SER A 47 -4.53 -9.22 -1.14
N GLY A 48 -5.53 -8.67 -1.83
CA GLY A 48 -5.35 -8.06 -3.14
C GLY A 48 -4.30 -6.95 -3.13
N VAL A 49 -4.41 -6.01 -2.18
CA VAL A 49 -3.46 -4.90 -2.05
C VAL A 49 -2.07 -5.39 -1.65
N ILE A 50 -1.97 -6.30 -0.67
CA ILE A 50 -0.66 -6.84 -0.27
C ILE A 50 0.01 -7.59 -1.42
N LYS A 51 -0.72 -8.44 -2.16
CA LYS A 51 -0.19 -9.15 -3.34
C LYS A 51 0.25 -8.19 -4.44
N PHE A 52 -0.49 -7.09 -4.64
CA PHE A 52 -0.06 -6.06 -5.57
C PHE A 52 1.28 -5.44 -5.13
N LEU A 53 1.42 -5.07 -3.86
CA LEU A 53 2.66 -4.48 -3.34
C LEU A 53 3.84 -5.47 -3.38
N GLU A 54 3.60 -6.74 -3.11
CA GLU A 54 4.57 -7.84 -3.17
C GLU A 54 4.95 -8.19 -4.61
N GLY A 55 4.02 -8.12 -5.57
CA GLY A 55 4.26 -8.47 -6.97
C GLY A 55 5.16 -7.50 -7.75
N ARG A 56 5.50 -6.34 -7.16
CA ARG A 56 6.36 -5.33 -7.81
C ARG A 56 7.83 -5.74 -7.82
N PRO A 57 8.66 -5.26 -8.76
CA PRO A 57 10.09 -5.58 -8.78
C PRO A 57 10.79 -5.26 -7.46
N GLU A 58 11.74 -6.10 -7.07
CA GLU A 58 12.55 -5.89 -5.86
C GLU A 58 13.39 -4.61 -6.00
N GLY A 59 13.51 -3.83 -4.92
CA GLY A 59 14.21 -2.55 -4.91
C GLY A 59 13.46 -1.40 -5.56
N ALA A 60 12.32 -1.64 -6.21
CA ALA A 60 11.54 -0.59 -6.85
C ALA A 60 10.74 0.23 -5.83
N SER A 61 10.98 1.54 -5.83
CA SER A 61 10.15 2.51 -5.13
C SER A 61 8.81 2.68 -5.83
N LEU A 62 7.72 2.70 -5.05
CA LEU A 62 6.41 3.16 -5.51
C LEU A 62 6.03 4.41 -4.74
N HIS A 63 5.87 5.50 -5.47
CA HIS A 63 5.46 6.77 -4.88
C HIS A 63 4.02 6.69 -4.37
N GLY A 64 3.75 7.31 -3.23
CA GLY A 64 2.45 7.25 -2.57
C GLY A 64 1.28 7.80 -3.40
N TYR A 65 1.54 8.79 -4.27
CA TYR A 65 0.56 9.26 -5.26
C TYR A 65 0.01 8.12 -6.14
N LEU A 66 0.87 7.22 -6.61
CA LEU A 66 0.46 6.07 -7.41
C LEU A 66 -0.32 5.06 -6.57
N VAL A 67 0.10 4.81 -5.33
CA VAL A 67 -0.65 3.96 -4.38
C VAL A 67 -2.07 4.51 -4.21
N ASN A 68 -2.19 5.81 -3.93
CA ASN A 68 -3.47 6.46 -3.73
C ASN A 68 -4.36 6.38 -4.99
N ARG A 69 -3.80 6.62 -6.19
CA ARG A 69 -4.55 6.45 -7.45
C ARG A 69 -5.02 5.01 -7.65
N VAL A 70 -4.15 4.03 -7.44
CA VAL A 70 -4.51 2.60 -7.52
C VAL A 70 -5.69 2.30 -6.59
N LEU A 71 -5.67 2.78 -5.36
CA LEU A 71 -6.75 2.53 -4.40
C LEU A 71 -8.05 3.21 -4.81
N MET A 72 -8.01 4.48 -5.21
CA MET A 72 -9.18 5.21 -5.67
C MET A 72 -9.80 4.57 -6.92
N GLU A 73 -9.00 4.19 -7.91
CA GLU A 73 -9.46 3.52 -9.14
C GLU A 73 -9.97 2.09 -8.89
N THR A 74 -9.52 1.45 -7.82
CA THR A 74 -9.94 0.09 -7.46
C THR A 74 -11.23 0.09 -6.64
N PHE A 75 -11.35 0.99 -5.68
CA PHE A 75 -12.45 1.03 -4.70
C PHE A 75 -13.51 2.10 -4.99
N GLY A 76 -13.25 3.03 -5.92
CA GLY A 76 -14.17 4.10 -6.33
C GLY A 76 -13.88 5.41 -5.60
N SER A 77 -13.99 5.41 -4.28
CA SER A 77 -13.79 6.60 -3.43
C SER A 77 -12.94 6.31 -2.20
N LYS A 78 -12.44 7.37 -1.55
CA LYS A 78 -11.63 7.25 -0.33
C LYS A 78 -12.41 6.60 0.81
N ASP A 79 -13.73 6.81 0.86
CA ASP A 79 -14.60 6.30 1.90
C ASP A 79 -14.87 4.80 1.74
N GLU A 80 -14.86 4.29 0.51
CA GLU A 80 -15.06 2.88 0.16
C GLU A 80 -13.80 2.02 0.36
N ILE A 81 -12.62 2.63 0.55
CA ILE A 81 -11.39 1.90 0.85
C ILE A 81 -11.53 1.23 2.23
N PRO A 82 -11.31 -0.10 2.35
CA PRO A 82 -11.32 -0.78 3.64
C PRO A 82 -10.37 -0.13 4.64
N GLY A 83 -10.80 -0.04 5.90
CA GLY A 83 -10.07 0.68 6.94
C GLY A 83 -8.58 0.33 7.00
N LEU A 84 -8.17 -0.94 6.90
CA LEU A 84 -6.76 -1.32 7.16
C LEU A 84 -5.88 -0.87 6.03
N ILE A 85 -6.43 -0.98 4.82
CA ILE A 85 -5.80 -0.50 3.60
C ILE A 85 -5.68 1.02 3.68
N ARG A 86 -6.75 1.70 4.09
CA ARG A 86 -6.74 3.14 4.30
C ARG A 86 -5.72 3.53 5.38
N ALA A 87 -5.63 2.80 6.47
CA ALA A 87 -4.64 2.99 7.51
C ALA A 87 -3.25 3.00 6.88
N ILE A 88 -2.82 1.87 6.32
CA ILE A 88 -1.46 1.69 5.81
C ILE A 88 -1.14 2.54 4.57
N ALA A 89 -2.15 3.07 3.87
CA ALA A 89 -1.98 3.70 2.55
C ALA A 89 -2.34 5.20 2.46
N SER A 90 -3.07 5.79 3.42
CA SER A 90 -3.64 7.14 3.27
C SER A 90 -2.63 8.28 3.26
N HIS A 91 -1.44 8.06 3.81
CA HIS A 91 -0.40 9.09 3.97
C HIS A 91 0.95 8.54 3.57
N VAL A 92 0.97 7.65 2.58
CA VAL A 92 2.21 7.05 2.10
C VAL A 92 2.95 8.09 1.28
N ARG A 93 4.23 8.27 1.59
CA ARG A 93 5.19 8.92 0.73
C ARG A 93 5.75 7.93 -0.28
N GLU A 94 6.12 6.74 0.21
CA GLU A 94 6.85 5.76 -0.58
C GLU A 94 6.64 4.33 -0.06
N VAL A 95 6.56 3.36 -0.96
CA VAL A 95 6.61 1.93 -0.64
C VAL A 95 7.82 1.30 -1.32
N ILE A 96 8.64 0.60 -0.53
CA ILE A 96 9.85 -0.10 -1.00
C ILE A 96 9.71 -1.58 -0.69
N ARG A 97 10.00 -2.43 -1.67
CA ARG A 97 10.02 -3.89 -1.53
C ARG A 97 11.46 -4.39 -1.49
N GLN A 98 11.78 -5.25 -0.52
CA GLN A 98 13.05 -5.99 -0.42
C GLN A 98 12.72 -7.46 -0.17
N SER A 99 12.93 -8.35 -1.13
CA SER A 99 12.46 -9.74 -1.09
C SER A 99 10.97 -9.86 -0.74
N ASN A 100 10.61 -10.49 0.38
CA ASN A 100 9.25 -10.59 0.92
C ASN A 100 8.93 -9.51 1.98
N VAL A 101 9.81 -8.54 2.18
CA VAL A 101 9.64 -7.44 3.11
C VAL A 101 9.11 -6.22 2.37
N ILE A 102 8.06 -5.62 2.91
CA ILE A 102 7.50 -4.35 2.45
C ILE A 102 7.78 -3.29 3.52
N SER A 103 8.37 -2.18 3.08
CA SER A 103 8.58 -0.99 3.90
C SER A 103 7.72 0.15 3.36
N ILE A 104 6.90 0.73 4.21
CA ILE A 104 6.04 1.88 3.90
C ILE A 104 6.59 3.08 4.66
N ILE A 105 6.89 4.15 3.95
CA ILE A 105 7.31 5.43 4.49
C ILE A 105 6.11 6.36 4.38
N ASN A 106 5.62 6.83 5.53
CA ASN A 106 4.52 7.77 5.62
C ASN A 106 5.03 9.21 5.63
N GLU A 107 4.20 10.15 5.16
CA GLU A 107 4.43 11.59 5.28
C GLU A 107 4.33 12.05 6.73
N HIS A 108 3.36 11.51 7.48
CA HIS A 108 3.12 11.82 8.89
C HIS A 108 2.68 10.56 9.66
N PRO A 109 2.92 10.49 10.98
CA PRO A 109 2.28 9.50 11.84
C PRO A 109 0.75 9.65 11.78
N THR A 110 0.04 8.52 11.78
CA THR A 110 -1.43 8.51 11.71
C THR A 110 -2.01 7.58 12.77
N ALA A 111 -3.27 7.80 13.12
CA ALA A 111 -4.01 6.92 14.02
C ALA A 111 -5.40 6.68 13.44
N GLU A 112 -5.81 5.43 13.38
CA GLU A 112 -7.14 5.03 12.93
C GLU A 112 -7.84 4.27 14.06
N ARG A 113 -9.13 4.54 14.26
CA ARG A 113 -9.95 3.84 15.27
C ARG A 113 -10.63 2.63 14.65
N TRP A 114 -10.55 1.50 15.37
CA TRP A 114 -10.96 0.17 14.98
C TRP A 114 -11.79 -0.44 16.11
N GLY A 115 -13.09 -0.14 16.14
CA GLY A 115 -13.93 -0.49 17.28
C GLY A 115 -13.40 0.15 18.57
N SER A 116 -13.04 -0.67 19.57
CA SER A 116 -12.44 -0.23 20.83
C SER A 116 -10.93 0.03 20.77
N PHE A 117 -10.28 -0.27 19.64
CA PHE A 117 -8.83 -0.14 19.45
C PHE A 117 -8.48 1.08 18.62
N ILE A 118 -7.26 1.59 18.83
CA ILE A 118 -6.66 2.59 17.94
C ILE A 118 -5.39 1.99 17.37
N ILE A 119 -5.32 1.84 16.05
CA ILE A 119 -4.09 1.46 15.36
C ILE A 119 -3.32 2.72 15.05
N LYS A 120 -2.14 2.89 15.66
CA LYS A 120 -1.23 3.99 15.38
C LYS A 120 -0.10 3.54 14.48
N GLN A 121 0.23 4.40 13.53
CA GLN A 121 1.26 4.20 12.53
C GLN A 121 2.37 5.19 12.78
N LYS A 122 3.59 4.68 12.83
CA LYS A 122 4.80 5.50 12.83
C LYS A 122 5.12 5.94 11.39
N GLU A 123 6.09 6.83 11.27
CA GLU A 123 6.57 7.33 9.97
C GLU A 123 7.11 6.22 9.06
N LYS A 124 7.61 5.13 9.64
CA LYS A 124 8.10 3.97 8.91
C LYS A 124 7.43 2.72 9.44
N ILE A 125 6.75 2.03 8.54
CA ILE A 125 6.17 0.71 8.78
C ILE A 125 6.98 -0.30 7.99
N ARG A 126 7.23 -1.46 8.58
CA ARG A 126 7.87 -2.58 7.91
C ARG A 126 7.16 -3.86 8.30
N PHE A 127 6.94 -4.74 7.34
CA PHE A 127 6.42 -6.08 7.62
C PHE A 127 6.91 -7.08 6.59
N GLU A 128 6.93 -8.34 6.99
CA GLU A 128 7.26 -9.48 6.15
C GLU A 128 5.96 -10.15 5.67
N VAL A 129 5.83 -10.34 4.35
CA VAL A 129 4.74 -11.05 3.73
C VAL A 129 5.08 -12.54 3.68
N GLY A 130 4.11 -13.38 4.03
CA GLY A 130 4.23 -14.82 3.92
C GLY A 130 2.88 -15.50 3.78
N SER A 131 2.91 -16.83 3.84
CA SER A 131 1.70 -17.65 3.87
C SER A 131 1.71 -18.62 5.04
N GLU A 132 0.55 -18.81 5.68
CA GLU A 132 0.32 -19.82 6.70
C GLU A 132 -0.97 -20.57 6.40
N LYS A 133 -0.91 -21.90 6.27
CA LYS A 133 -2.08 -22.75 5.99
C LYS A 133 -2.90 -22.27 4.77
N GLY A 134 -2.24 -21.69 3.78
CA GLY A 134 -2.89 -21.13 2.57
C GLY A 134 -3.46 -19.71 2.73
N CYS A 135 -3.36 -19.12 3.92
CA CYS A 135 -3.77 -17.74 4.20
C CYS A 135 -2.59 -16.77 4.06
N LEU A 136 -2.87 -15.52 3.69
CA LEU A 136 -1.88 -14.44 3.71
C LEU A 136 -1.58 -14.05 5.16
N VAL A 137 -0.30 -13.90 5.50
CA VAL A 137 0.13 -13.43 6.81
C VAL A 137 1.18 -12.32 6.69
N LEU A 138 1.03 -11.29 7.51
CA LEU A 138 2.05 -10.27 7.76
C LEU A 138 2.70 -10.56 9.11
N LYS A 139 4.04 -10.62 9.14
CA LYS A 139 4.86 -10.89 10.34
C LYS A 139 5.95 -9.84 10.50
N ASN A 140 6.68 -9.91 11.62
CA ASN A 140 7.82 -9.03 11.89
C ASN A 140 7.45 -7.55 11.71
N ILE A 141 6.24 -7.21 12.16
CA ILE A 141 5.64 -5.90 11.95
C ILE A 141 6.33 -4.88 12.85
N ALA A 142 6.92 -3.86 12.25
CA ALA A 142 7.49 -2.71 12.92
C ALA A 142 6.74 -1.45 12.48
N GLY A 143 6.55 -0.51 13.41
CA GLY A 143 5.91 0.77 13.13
C GLY A 143 4.38 0.78 13.22
N LEU A 144 3.75 -0.36 13.55
CA LEU A 144 2.33 -0.44 13.90
C LEU A 144 2.17 -0.77 15.38
N VAL A 145 1.34 0.00 16.08
CA VAL A 145 0.98 -0.27 17.48
C VAL A 145 -0.54 -0.20 17.65
N GLY A 146 -1.09 -1.11 18.46
CA GLY A 146 -2.48 -1.08 18.89
C GLY A 146 -2.55 -0.38 20.24
N SER A 147 -3.54 0.50 20.42
CA SER A 147 -3.82 1.15 21.69
C SER A 147 -5.21 0.80 22.20
N GLU A 148 -5.28 0.34 23.44
CA GLU A 148 -6.53 0.04 24.15
C GLU A 148 -6.41 0.63 25.57
N HIS A 149 -7.42 1.39 26.00
CA HIS A 149 -7.44 2.08 27.30
C HIS A 149 -6.17 2.90 27.63
N GLY A 150 -5.48 3.42 26.60
CA GLY A 150 -4.26 4.22 26.75
C GLY A 150 -2.95 3.43 26.81
N VAL A 151 -3.01 2.09 26.80
CA VAL A 151 -1.82 1.22 26.72
C VAL A 151 -1.49 0.96 25.25
N GLU A 152 -0.25 1.20 24.83
CA GLU A 152 0.23 0.89 23.48
C GLU A 152 0.99 -0.43 23.44
N CYS A 153 0.61 -1.30 22.50
CA CYS A 153 1.21 -2.62 22.32
C CYS A 153 1.60 -2.82 20.85
N PRO A 154 2.81 -3.30 20.54
CA PRO A 154 3.22 -3.59 19.17
C PRO A 154 2.32 -4.63 18.51
N LEU A 155 2.01 -4.44 17.23
CA LEU A 155 1.39 -5.49 16.41
C LEU A 155 2.44 -6.55 16.11
N GLU A 156 2.09 -7.82 16.34
CA GLU A 156 2.98 -8.95 16.07
C GLU A 156 2.70 -9.54 14.69
N LYS A 157 1.41 -9.71 14.37
CA LYS A 157 0.96 -10.46 13.20
C LYS A 157 -0.42 -10.00 12.73
N ILE A 158 -0.62 -10.03 11.41
CA ILE A 158 -1.94 -9.84 10.77
C ILE A 158 -2.15 -11.05 9.86
N LEU A 159 -3.18 -11.84 10.11
CA LEU A 159 -3.54 -13.01 9.32
C LEU A 159 -4.88 -12.77 8.62
N VAL A 160 -4.95 -13.04 7.31
CA VAL A 160 -6.21 -12.98 6.57
C VAL A 160 -6.83 -14.36 6.55
N GLN A 161 -7.89 -14.58 7.32
CA GLN A 161 -8.56 -15.86 7.42
C GLN A 161 -10.04 -15.72 7.08
N ASN A 162 -10.51 -16.46 6.06
CA ASN A 162 -11.90 -16.43 5.60
C ASN A 162 -12.43 -15.02 5.28
N GLY A 163 -11.57 -14.17 4.69
CA GLY A 163 -11.92 -12.78 4.36
C GLY A 163 -11.94 -11.82 5.55
N LYS A 164 -11.59 -12.30 6.76
CA LYS A 164 -11.48 -11.49 7.97
C LYS A 164 -10.03 -11.28 8.38
N LEU A 165 -9.77 -10.16 9.05
CA LEU A 165 -8.45 -9.79 9.52
C LEU A 165 -8.29 -10.19 10.98
N VAL A 166 -7.40 -11.15 11.22
CA VAL A 166 -7.02 -11.66 12.54
C VAL A 166 -5.74 -10.94 12.95
N VAL A 167 -5.87 -9.89 13.76
CA VAL A 167 -4.72 -9.08 14.24
C VAL A 167 -4.28 -9.58 15.60
N THR A 168 -2.97 -9.81 15.75
CA THR A 168 -2.33 -10.26 16.98
C THR A 168 -1.47 -9.15 17.57
N LEU A 169 -1.76 -8.77 18.83
CA LEU A 169 -0.97 -7.79 19.59
C LEU A 169 -0.03 -8.50 20.56
N ASN A 170 1.21 -8.01 20.65
CA ASN A 170 2.16 -8.43 21.67
C ASN A 170 1.99 -7.54 22.92
N MET A 171 1.32 -8.09 23.94
CA MET A 171 1.04 -7.42 25.20
C MET A 171 2.15 -7.64 26.26
N GLY A 172 3.28 -8.25 25.86
CA GLY A 172 4.38 -8.62 26.76
C GLY A 172 4.14 -9.94 27.52
N PHE A 173 4.99 -10.23 28.50
CA PHE A 173 5.03 -11.50 29.25
C PHE A 173 3.75 -11.86 30.02
N LEU A 174 2.82 -10.91 30.22
CA LEU A 174 1.72 -11.05 31.16
C LEU A 174 0.34 -11.29 30.51
N HIS A 175 0.17 -11.11 29.20
CA HIS A 175 -1.12 -11.31 28.53
C HIS A 175 -0.97 -12.09 27.22
N PRO A 176 -1.79 -13.16 27.00
CA PRO A 176 -1.77 -13.93 25.77
C PRO A 176 -2.18 -13.05 24.59
N GLN A 177 -1.61 -13.36 23.43
CA GLN A 177 -1.95 -12.80 22.12
C GLN A 177 -3.44 -12.42 22.04
N LYS A 178 -3.73 -11.11 21.96
CA LYS A 178 -5.09 -10.64 21.76
C LYS A 178 -5.40 -10.71 20.27
N VAL A 179 -6.37 -11.55 19.92
CA VAL A 179 -6.87 -11.69 18.56
C VAL A 179 -8.05 -10.75 18.37
N LEU A 180 -7.93 -9.83 17.42
CA LEU A 180 -9.03 -9.00 16.97
C LEU A 180 -9.59 -9.59 15.67
N ASP A 181 -10.90 -9.84 15.64
CA ASP A 181 -11.63 -10.18 14.41
C ASP A 181 -12.17 -8.86 13.83
N LEU A 182 -11.62 -8.45 12.70
CA LEU A 182 -11.90 -7.16 12.04
C LEU A 182 -12.49 -7.38 10.65
#